data_AF-X0T1B4-F1
#
_entry.id   AF-X0T1B4-F1
#
_cell.length_a   1.000
_cell.length_b   1.000
_cell.length_c   1.000
_cell.angle_alpha   90.00
_cell.angle_beta   90.00
_cell.angle_gamma   90.00
#
_symmetry.space_group_name_H-M   'P 1'
#
loop_
_entity.id
_entity.type
_entity.pdbx_description
1 polymer ?
#
loop_
_entity_poly.entity_id
_entity_poly.type
_entity_poly.pdbx_seq_one_letter_code
_entity_poly.pdbx_strand_id
1 'polypeptide(L)'
;EHMIFSPPYPMGLKKKGTMDKTSVDLGYQSATEYSEDIRNFTNLNEFIYHQKIELFYKKCLQSLKPGGTMTVIIKDKMEKGQRVYQADRTERDCIRLGFELVERNKWYARGGGYSAINRAAGLETVDEEDLLTFRRP
;
A
#
# COMPACT_ATOMS: atom_id res chain seq x y z
N GLU A 1 15.45 -6.90 -14.03
CA GLU A 1 15.78 -8.12 -13.26
C GLU A 1 15.04 -8.15 -11.93
N HIS A 2 14.93 -7.00 -11.27
CA HIS A 2 14.13 -6.79 -10.08
C HIS A 2 13.11 -5.67 -10.32
N MET A 3 11.92 -5.78 -9.73
CA MET A 3 10.90 -4.72 -9.65
C MET A 3 10.63 -4.41 -8.18
N ILE A 4 10.51 -3.14 -7.81
CA ILE A 4 10.15 -2.73 -6.45
C ILE A 4 9.13 -1.60 -6.52
N PHE A 5 8.10 -1.68 -5.70
CA PHE A 5 7.10 -0.62 -5.61
C PHE A 5 6.34 -0.66 -4.27
N SER A 6 5.79 0.50 -3.89
CA SER A 6 4.84 0.68 -2.80
C SER A 6 3.50 1.07 -3.43
N PRO A 7 2.55 0.14 -3.64
CA PRO A 7 1.32 0.47 -4.33
C PRO A 7 0.45 1.41 -3.48
N PRO A 8 -0.33 2.31 -4.11
CA PRO A 8 -1.26 3.18 -3.40
C PRO A 8 -2.33 2.35 -2.66
N TYR A 9 -2.69 2.72 -1.44
CA TYR A 9 -3.69 1.98 -0.64
C TYR A 9 -5.13 2.40 -0.99
N PRO A 10 -6.10 1.46 -1.02
CA PRO A 10 -7.50 1.81 -1.26
C PRO A 10 -7.99 2.74 -0.15
N MET A 11 -8.77 3.75 -0.53
CA MET A 11 -9.38 4.73 0.38
C MET A 11 -8.40 5.60 1.18
N GLY A 12 -7.09 5.53 0.90
CA GLY A 12 -6.06 6.19 1.71
C GLY A 12 -6.04 7.73 1.65
N LEU A 13 -6.69 8.33 0.66
CA LEU A 13 -6.68 9.79 0.40
C LEU A 13 -8.07 10.43 0.32
N LYS A 14 -9.13 9.76 0.80
CA LYS A 14 -10.47 10.36 0.70
C LYS A 14 -10.52 11.67 1.50
N LYS A 15 -10.64 12.79 0.78
CA LYS A 15 -10.95 14.14 1.28
C LYS A 15 -12.02 14.04 2.39
N LYS A 16 -11.60 14.19 3.65
CA LYS A 16 -12.49 14.63 4.73
C LYS A 16 -12.15 16.09 5.00
N GLY A 17 -12.85 16.98 4.31
CA GLY A 17 -12.76 18.44 4.51
C GLY A 17 -11.62 19.14 3.77
N THR A 18 -11.64 20.47 3.85
CA THR A 18 -10.51 21.35 3.53
C THR A 18 -9.31 20.92 4.37
N MET A 19 -8.16 20.74 3.74
CA MET A 19 -6.91 20.40 4.43
C MET A 19 -6.66 21.41 5.55
N ASP A 20 -6.35 20.91 6.76
CA ASP A 20 -5.79 21.71 7.85
C ASP A 20 -4.55 22.46 7.31
N LYS A 21 -4.35 23.73 7.71
CA LYS A 21 -3.18 24.56 7.38
C LYS A 21 -1.87 23.78 7.52
N THR A 22 -1.77 22.92 8.52
CA THR A 22 -0.61 22.05 8.78
C THR A 22 -0.28 21.13 7.59
N SER A 23 -1.30 20.56 6.93
CA SER A 23 -1.11 19.69 5.77
C SER A 23 -0.73 20.49 4.51
N VAL A 24 -1.17 21.74 4.42
CA VAL A 24 -0.79 22.66 3.33
C VAL A 24 0.66 23.11 3.49
N ASP A 25 1.07 23.47 4.71
CA ASP A 25 2.42 23.94 5.04
C ASP A 25 3.47 22.83 4.90
N LEU A 26 3.07 21.56 5.04
CA LEU A 26 3.94 20.39 4.83
C LEU A 26 4.11 19.97 3.36
N GLY A 27 3.57 20.73 2.40
CA GLY A 27 3.81 20.50 0.97
C GLY A 27 2.94 19.42 0.32
N TYR A 28 1.84 18.99 0.94
CA TYR A 28 0.90 18.02 0.37
C TYR A 28 -0.02 18.59 -0.74
N GLN A 29 0.26 19.79 -1.26
CA GLN A 29 -0.52 20.39 -2.36
C GLN A 29 -0.51 19.55 -3.66
N SER A 30 0.50 18.72 -3.88
CA SER A 30 0.54 17.77 -5.02
C SER A 30 -0.33 16.53 -4.81
N ALA A 31 -0.70 16.21 -3.56
CA ALA A 31 -1.58 15.09 -3.24
C ALA A 31 -3.05 15.38 -3.59
N THR A 32 -3.44 16.66 -3.72
CA THR A 32 -4.82 17.03 -4.06
C THR A 32 -5.17 16.71 -5.51
N GLU A 33 -4.27 16.96 -6.47
CA GLU A 33 -4.53 16.64 -7.89
C GLU A 33 -4.60 15.12 -8.13
N TYR A 34 -3.74 14.34 -7.45
CA TYR A 34 -3.77 12.88 -7.49
C TYR A 34 -5.12 12.34 -6.99
N SER A 35 -5.70 12.94 -5.94
CA SER A 35 -6.93 12.48 -5.31
C SER A 35 -8.21 12.63 -6.15
N GLU A 36 -8.19 13.39 -7.25
CA GLU A 36 -9.41 13.75 -8.00
C GLU A 36 -9.73 12.82 -9.18
N ASP A 37 -8.76 12.02 -9.68
CA ASP A 37 -9.04 11.04 -10.74
C ASP A 37 -9.82 9.84 -10.18
N ILE A 38 -11.00 9.55 -10.73
CA ILE A 38 -11.85 8.40 -10.37
C ILE A 38 -11.16 7.05 -10.63
N ARG A 39 -10.16 7.01 -11.51
CA ARG A 39 -9.36 5.82 -11.81
C ARG A 39 -8.25 5.61 -10.80
N ASN A 40 -7.97 6.57 -9.92
CA ASN A 40 -6.98 6.43 -8.88
C ASN A 40 -7.35 5.27 -7.95
N PHE A 41 -6.39 4.37 -7.73
CA PHE A 41 -6.51 3.24 -6.82
C PHE A 41 -6.95 3.66 -5.41
N THR A 42 -6.56 4.86 -4.95
CA THR A 42 -6.96 5.38 -3.63
C THR A 42 -8.44 5.73 -3.54
N ASN A 43 -9.14 5.87 -4.65
CA ASN A 43 -10.57 6.21 -4.69
C ASN A 43 -11.47 4.98 -4.83
N LEU A 44 -10.89 3.82 -5.17
CA LEU A 44 -11.61 2.58 -5.37
C LEU A 44 -12.03 2.00 -4.02
N ASN A 45 -13.20 1.35 -4.01
CA ASN A 45 -13.54 0.46 -2.90
C ASN A 45 -12.59 -0.75 -2.92
N GLU A 46 -12.47 -1.42 -1.78
CA GLU A 46 -11.54 -2.53 -1.59
C GLU A 46 -11.70 -3.64 -2.63
N PHE A 47 -12.93 -4.04 -2.96
CA PHE A 47 -13.19 -5.08 -3.96
C PHE A 47 -12.63 -4.71 -5.35
N ILE A 48 -12.93 -3.50 -5.84
CA ILE A 48 -12.45 -3.03 -7.14
C ILE A 48 -10.94 -2.78 -7.13
N TYR A 49 -10.40 -2.30 -6.01
CA TYR A 49 -8.96 -2.16 -5.80
C TYR A 49 -8.25 -3.51 -5.99
N HIS A 50 -8.71 -4.56 -5.32
CA HIS A 50 -8.09 -5.88 -5.42
C HIS A 50 -8.16 -6.45 -6.84
N GLN A 51 -9.30 -6.30 -7.52
CA GLN A 51 -9.40 -6.71 -8.93
C GLN A 51 -8.36 -6.00 -9.81
N LYS A 52 -8.15 -4.69 -9.62
CA LYS A 52 -7.19 -3.94 -10.43
C LYS A 52 -5.73 -4.22 -10.05
N ILE A 53 -5.43 -4.34 -8.76
CA ILE A 53 -4.04 -4.56 -8.31
C ILE A 53 -3.57 -5.97 -8.68
N GLU A 54 -4.45 -6.96 -8.68
CA GLU A 54 -4.14 -8.30 -9.19
C GLU A 54 -3.78 -8.27 -10.68
N LEU A 55 -4.49 -7.48 -11.50
CA LEU A 55 -4.13 -7.31 -12.92
C LEU A 55 -2.75 -6.66 -13.08
N PHE A 56 -2.40 -5.74 -12.19
CA PHE A 56 -1.07 -5.15 -12.16
C PHE A 56 0.00 -6.19 -11.80
N TYR A 57 -0.18 -6.96 -10.72
CA TYR A 57 0.73 -8.05 -10.35
C TYR A 57 0.87 -9.10 -11.45
N LYS A 58 -0.22 -9.44 -12.14
CA LYS A 58 -0.19 -10.36 -13.28
C LYS A 58 0.69 -9.83 -14.42
N LYS A 59 0.63 -8.53 -14.71
CA LYS A 59 1.51 -7.90 -15.69
C LYS A 59 2.97 -7.92 -15.24
N CYS A 60 3.25 -7.65 -13.96
CA CYS A 60 4.60 -7.78 -13.40
C CYS A 60 5.15 -9.19 -13.59
N LEU A 61 4.35 -10.23 -13.30
CA LEU A 61 4.75 -11.62 -13.52
C LEU A 61 5.10 -11.88 -14.98
N GLN A 62 4.24 -11.43 -15.91
CA GLN A 62 4.46 -11.60 -17.35
C GLN A 62 5.74 -10.90 -17.85
N SER A 63 6.09 -9.76 -17.25
CA SER A 63 7.23 -8.93 -17.65
C SER A 63 8.56 -9.33 -17.02
N LEU A 64 8.57 -9.96 -15.84
CA LEU A 64 9.82 -10.44 -15.23
C LEU A 64 10.40 -11.62 -16.02
N LYS A 65 11.71 -11.73 -16.16
CA LYS A 65 12.34 -12.97 -16.66
C LYS A 65 12.16 -14.11 -15.63
N PRO A 66 12.18 -15.39 -16.02
CA PRO A 66 12.30 -16.50 -15.07
C PRO A 66 13.46 -16.26 -14.09
N GLY A 67 13.23 -16.52 -12.81
CA GLY A 67 14.15 -16.20 -11.70
C GLY A 67 14.23 -14.72 -11.31
N GLY A 68 13.58 -13.81 -12.05
CA GLY A 68 13.47 -12.39 -11.68
C GLY A 68 12.59 -12.17 -10.45
N THR A 69 12.78 -11.06 -9.75
CA THR A 69 12.11 -10.81 -8.47
C THR A 69 11.26 -9.54 -8.46
N MET A 70 10.24 -9.54 -7.61
CA MET A 70 9.34 -8.41 -7.36
C MET A 70 9.25 -8.19 -5.85
N THR A 71 9.54 -7.00 -5.35
CA THR A 71 9.31 -6.63 -3.96
C THR A 71 8.16 -5.64 -3.85
N VAL A 72 7.17 -5.98 -3.01
CA VAL A 72 6.03 -5.11 -2.69
C VAL A 72 6.21 -4.59 -1.28
N ILE A 73 6.27 -3.27 -1.13
CA ILE A 73 6.28 -2.58 0.15
C ILE A 73 4.83 -2.26 0.51
N ILE A 74 4.34 -2.76 1.63
CA ILE A 74 2.93 -2.64 2.01
C ILE A 74 2.75 -2.48 3.51
N LYS A 75 1.93 -1.51 3.88
CA LYS A 75 1.59 -1.22 5.26
C LYS A 75 0.20 -1.74 5.60
N ASP A 76 0.06 -2.43 6.73
CA ASP A 76 -1.27 -2.72 7.27
C ASP A 76 -1.96 -1.44 7.74
N LYS A 77 -3.29 -1.45 7.78
CA LYS A 77 -4.06 -0.27 8.23
C LYS A 77 -4.89 -0.62 9.45
N MET A 78 -5.16 0.39 10.27
CA MET A 78 -6.21 0.30 11.28
C MET A 78 -7.54 0.76 10.68
N GLU A 79 -8.57 -0.06 10.81
CA GLU A 79 -9.93 0.26 10.39
C GLU A 79 -10.89 -0.11 11.52
N LYS A 80 -11.64 0.87 12.02
CA LYS A 80 -12.59 0.69 13.15
C LYS A 80 -11.97 0.01 14.39
N GLY A 81 -10.72 0.35 14.71
CA GLY A 81 -10.00 -0.21 15.85
C GLY A 81 -9.47 -1.63 15.65
N GLN A 82 -9.54 -2.16 14.43
CA GLN A 82 -8.98 -3.46 14.08
C GLN A 82 -7.90 -3.32 13.01
N ARG A 83 -6.87 -4.15 13.12
CA ARG A 83 -5.83 -4.25 12.11
C ARG A 83 -6.35 -5.00 10.89
N VAL A 84 -6.22 -4.39 9.73
CA VAL A 84 -6.48 -4.99 8.42
C VAL A 84 -5.13 -5.37 7.80
N TYR A 85 -4.91 -6.68 7.68
CA TYR A 85 -3.67 -7.28 7.19
C TYR A 85 -3.57 -7.21 5.65
N GLN A 86 -3.16 -6.06 5.14
CA GLN A 86 -3.00 -5.81 3.71
C GLN A 86 -1.83 -6.61 3.13
N ALA A 87 -0.77 -6.80 3.93
CA ALA A 87 0.39 -7.61 3.55
C ALA A 87 -0.02 -9.06 3.25
N ASP A 88 -0.76 -9.69 4.16
CA ASP A 88 -1.21 -11.08 4.01
C ASP A 88 -2.12 -11.27 2.79
N ARG A 89 -2.94 -10.26 2.48
CA ARG A 89 -3.77 -10.30 1.27
C ARG A 89 -2.92 -10.23 0.01
N THR A 90 -1.93 -9.34 -0.03
CA THR A 90 -1.01 -9.20 -1.16
C THR A 90 -0.20 -10.47 -1.39
N GLU A 91 0.30 -11.08 -0.31
CA GLU A 91 0.98 -12.38 -0.36
C GLU A 91 0.10 -13.45 -1.02
N ARG A 92 -1.15 -13.62 -0.56
CA ARG A 92 -2.10 -14.58 -1.15
C ARG A 92 -2.36 -14.30 -2.63
N ASP A 93 -2.56 -13.02 -2.99
CA ASP A 93 -2.86 -12.63 -4.36
C ASP A 93 -1.66 -12.88 -5.30
N CYS A 94 -0.44 -12.57 -4.88
CA CYS A 94 0.78 -12.86 -5.65
C CYS A 94 1.02 -14.36 -5.80
N ILE A 95 0.89 -15.15 -4.73
CA ILE A 95 1.04 -16.61 -4.77
C ILE A 95 0.02 -17.23 -5.72
N ARG A 96 -1.26 -16.82 -5.63
CA ARG A 96 -2.32 -17.30 -6.53
C ARG A 96 -2.04 -16.99 -8.00
N LEU A 97 -1.34 -15.90 -8.30
CA LEU A 97 -0.94 -15.55 -9.66
C LEU A 97 0.24 -16.38 -10.20
N GLY A 98 0.96 -17.10 -9.33
CA GLY A 98 2.08 -17.95 -9.71
C GLY A 98 3.46 -17.41 -9.32
N PHE A 99 3.53 -16.39 -8.46
CA PHE A 99 4.78 -16.01 -7.81
C PHE A 99 5.14 -16.97 -6.67
N GLU A 100 6.43 -17.11 -6.38
CA GLU A 100 6.93 -17.76 -5.17
C GLU A 100 7.36 -16.70 -4.15
N LEU A 101 6.88 -16.77 -2.91
CA LEU A 101 7.40 -15.91 -1.84
C LEU A 101 8.82 -16.38 -1.48
N VAL A 102 9.79 -15.49 -1.57
CA VAL A 102 11.18 -15.74 -1.19
C VAL A 102 11.43 -15.28 0.24
N GLU A 103 10.93 -14.09 0.56
CA GLU A 103 11.24 -13.45 1.84
C GLU A 103 10.15 -12.43 2.21
N ARG A 104 9.89 -12.32 3.52
CA ARG A 104 9.05 -11.29 4.12
C ARG A 104 9.86 -10.57 5.19
N ASN A 105 10.20 -9.32 4.93
CA ASN A 105 10.91 -8.45 5.86
C ASN A 105 9.99 -7.41 6.48
N LYS A 106 10.35 -6.91 7.66
CA LYS A 106 9.66 -5.78 8.31
C LYS A 106 10.57 -4.56 8.31
N TRP A 107 10.03 -3.44 7.87
CA TRP A 107 10.68 -2.13 8.01
C TRP A 107 9.91 -1.29 9.02
N TYR A 108 10.58 -0.93 10.11
CA TYR A 108 10.02 -0.05 11.12
C TYR A 108 10.35 1.40 10.76
N ALA A 109 9.49 2.03 9.96
CA ALA A 109 9.57 3.46 9.73
C ALA A 109 9.02 4.16 10.98
N ARG A 110 9.84 4.97 11.69
CA ARG A 110 9.32 5.82 12.78
C ARG A 110 8.17 6.63 12.20
N GLY A 111 6.94 6.29 12.58
CA GLY A 111 5.74 6.65 11.83
C GLY A 111 5.68 8.13 11.43
N GLY A 112 5.11 8.42 10.26
CA GLY A 112 4.92 9.78 9.77
C GLY A 112 3.96 10.63 10.62
N GLY A 113 3.77 11.90 10.23
CA GLY A 113 2.95 12.87 10.99
C GLY A 113 1.53 12.36 11.31
N TYR A 114 0.91 11.59 10.41
CA TYR A 114 -0.41 11.01 10.64
C TYR A 114 -0.44 10.01 11.81
N SER A 115 0.53 9.10 11.88
CA SER A 115 0.69 8.17 13.00
C SER A 115 1.00 8.90 14.32
N ALA A 116 1.76 10.00 14.28
CA ALA A 116 2.00 10.81 15.47
C ALA A 116 0.71 11.44 16.02
N ILE A 117 -0.14 11.99 15.15
CA ILE A 117 -1.44 12.56 15.51
C ILE A 117 -2.37 11.48 16.10
N ASN A 118 -2.49 10.33 15.44
CA ASN A 118 -3.36 9.24 15.92
C ASN A 118 -2.89 8.70 17.27
N ARG A 119 -1.57 8.54 17.46
CA ARG A 119 -1.00 8.11 18.75
C ARG A 119 -1.28 9.12 19.86
N ALA A 120 -1.17 10.42 19.57
CA ALA A 120 -1.52 11.47 20.53
C ALA A 120 -3.02 11.45 20.91
N ALA A 121 -3.89 11.02 20.00
CA ALA A 121 -5.31 10.80 20.25
C ALA A 121 -5.61 9.46 20.95
N GLY A 122 -4.59 8.68 21.34
CA GLY A 122 -4.75 7.37 21.99
C GLY A 122 -5.19 6.26 21.05
N LEU A 123 -5.14 6.49 19.73
CA LEU A 123 -5.47 5.48 18.74
C LEU A 123 -4.26 4.58 18.47
N GLU A 124 -4.52 3.30 18.28
CA GLU A 124 -3.52 2.35 17.83
C GLU A 124 -3.06 2.67 16.41
N THR A 125 -1.76 2.51 16.17
CA THR A 125 -1.12 2.80 14.88
C THR A 125 -0.28 1.61 14.44
N VAL A 126 -0.34 1.29 13.15
CA VAL A 126 0.66 0.42 12.52
C VAL A 126 1.87 1.30 12.21
N ASP A 127 3.06 0.93 12.68
CA ASP A 127 4.30 1.69 12.48
C ASP A 127 5.29 1.00 11.55
N GLU A 128 5.05 -0.28 11.28
CA GLU A 128 5.85 -1.12 10.42
C GLU A 128 5.20 -1.33 9.05
N GLU A 129 6.06 -1.54 8.04
CA GLU A 129 5.69 -1.97 6.69
C GLU A 129 6.28 -3.36 6.43
N ASP A 130 5.56 -4.17 5.66
CA ASP A 130 6.04 -5.43 5.12
C ASP A 130 6.71 -5.19 3.77
N LEU A 131 7.88 -5.81 3.59
CA LEU A 131 8.57 -5.92 2.32
C LEU A 131 8.46 -7.38 1.88
N LEU A 132 7.53 -7.64 0.96
CA LEU A 132 7.25 -8.96 0.43
C LEU A 132 8.03 -9.16 -0.86
N THR A 133 9.05 -10.01 -0.83
CA THR A 133 9.87 -10.32 -2.01
C THR A 133 9.42 -11.64 -2.62
N PHE A 134 9.00 -11.56 -3.87
CA PHE A 134 8.53 -12.67 -4.69
C PHE A 134 9.49 -12.96 -5.83
N ARG A 135 9.53 -14.20 -6.28
CA ARG A 135 10.27 -14.66 -7.47
C ARG A 135 9.30 -15.18 -8.52
N ARG A 136 9.57 -14.87 -9.78
CA ARG A 136 8.97 -15.56 -10.92
C ARG A 136 9.67 -16.92 -11.09
N PRO A 137 8.94 -18.05 -11.05
CA PRO A 137 9.50 -19.36 -11.36
C PRO A 137 10.21 -19.42 -12.72
#